data_AF-A0AAV2HJC9-F1
#
_entry.id   AF-A0AAV2HJC9-F1
#
_cell.length_a   1.000
_cell.length_b   1.000
_cell.length_c   1.000
_cell.angle_alpha   90.00
_cell.angle_beta   90.00
_cell.angle_gamma   90.00
#
_symmetry.space_group_name_H-M   'P 1'
#
loop_
_entity.id
_entity.type
_entity.pdbx_description
1 polymer ?
#
loop_
_entity_poly.entity_id
_entity_poly.type
_entity_poly.pdbx_seq_one_letter_code
_entity_poly.pdbx_strand_id
1 'polypeptide(L)'
;VRFRALAVFPDLSLYAGKFNIHILDPSGNKIKIFKGLQGLSGVVEGSIELSYQPQFGTWSISAFLEDFTDSAFQSFEVAECDLPRFEVIVELPPYGLVEDSVLTGKVKAKYTFGQPVAGMVELHVGRNVHLRPNECGRNQVQTTQIAFEINGESSFTIP
;
A
#
# COMPACT_ATOMS: atom_id res chain seq x y z
N VAL A 1 -7.52 12.93 5.21
CA VAL A 1 -7.56 11.55 5.74
C VAL A 1 -8.61 11.46 6.84
N ARG A 2 -9.53 10.49 6.75
CA ARG A 2 -10.52 10.19 7.79
C ARG A 2 -10.20 8.81 8.37
N PHE A 3 -10.34 8.64 9.68
CA PHE A 3 -10.05 7.37 10.34
C PHE A 3 -11.06 7.06 11.43
N ARG A 4 -11.11 5.79 11.81
CA ARG A 4 -11.81 5.28 12.99
C ARG A 4 -10.85 4.40 13.78
N ALA A 5 -10.91 4.46 15.10
CA ALA A 5 -10.26 3.49 15.98
C ALA A 5 -11.34 2.79 16.81
N LEU A 6 -11.23 1.46 16.91
CA LEU A 6 -12.19 0.61 17.59
C LEU A 6 -11.45 -0.23 18.62
N ALA A 7 -12.05 -0.40 19.80
CA ALA A 7 -11.54 -1.33 20.80
C ALA A 7 -12.68 -2.14 21.42
N VAL A 8 -12.37 -3.42 21.65
CA VAL A 8 -13.24 -4.40 22.27
C VAL A 8 -12.43 -5.22 23.25
N PHE A 9 -13.11 -5.76 24.27
CA PHE A 9 -12.54 -6.73 25.18
C PHE A 9 -12.47 -8.13 24.54
N PRO A 10 -11.73 -9.10 25.14
CA PRO A 10 -11.65 -10.46 24.62
C PRO A 10 -13.00 -11.19 24.49
N ASP A 11 -13.99 -10.80 25.30
CA ASP A 11 -15.37 -11.30 25.24
C ASP A 11 -16.23 -10.56 24.19
N LEU A 12 -15.61 -9.72 23.36
CA LEU A 12 -16.24 -8.88 22.33
C LEU A 12 -17.16 -7.78 22.87
N SER A 13 -17.17 -7.55 24.19
CA SER A 13 -17.84 -6.38 24.76
C SER A 13 -17.07 -5.09 24.38
N LEU A 14 -17.80 -3.99 24.28
CA LEU A 14 -17.27 -2.72 23.77
C LEU A 14 -16.43 -2.01 24.83
N TYR A 15 -15.24 -1.53 24.46
CA TYR A 15 -14.44 -0.71 25.35
C TYR A 15 -15.04 0.69 25.46
N ALA A 16 -15.44 1.12 26.66
CA ALA A 16 -16.07 2.43 26.87
C ALA A 16 -15.11 3.53 27.38
N GLY A 17 -13.81 3.23 27.48
CA GLY A 17 -12.83 4.19 27.97
C GLY A 17 -12.31 5.12 26.89
N LYS A 18 -11.17 5.76 27.17
CA LYS A 18 -10.60 6.83 26.34
C LYS A 18 -9.47 6.33 25.44
N PHE A 19 -9.36 6.97 24.28
CA PHE A 19 -8.33 6.73 23.28
C PHE A 19 -7.40 7.94 23.18
N ASN A 20 -6.11 7.66 23.05
CA ASN A 20 -5.10 8.63 22.61
C ASN A 20 -4.65 8.24 21.20
N ILE A 21 -4.69 9.18 20.25
CA ILE A 21 -4.31 8.92 18.86
C ILE A 21 -3.12 9.79 18.47
N HIS A 22 -2.10 9.19 17.89
CA HIS A 22 -0.94 9.87 17.31
C HIS A 22 -0.90 9.63 15.81
N ILE A 23 -0.76 10.70 15.03
CA ILE A 23 -0.51 10.63 13.59
C ILE A 23 0.93 11.04 13.35
N LEU A 24 1.70 10.17 12.70
CA LEU A 24 3.13 10.37 12.43
C LEU A 24 3.38 10.45 10.93
N ASP A 25 4.28 11.36 10.55
CA ASP A 25 4.84 11.43 9.20
C ASP A 25 5.90 10.35 8.96
N PRO A 26 6.43 10.21 7.73
CA PRO A 26 7.45 9.20 7.40
C PRO A 26 8.78 9.39 8.15
N SER A 27 9.04 10.60 8.67
CA SER A 27 10.23 10.90 9.49
C SER A 27 10.01 10.61 10.98
N GLY A 28 8.82 10.15 11.38
CA GLY A 28 8.47 9.87 12.77
C GLY A 28 8.06 11.10 13.58
N ASN A 29 7.82 12.24 12.93
CA ASN A 29 7.32 13.44 13.61
C ASN A 29 5.83 13.25 13.92
N LYS A 30 5.40 13.62 15.13
CA LYS A 30 3.98 13.61 15.52
C LYS A 30 3.27 14.83 14.95
N ILE A 31 2.62 14.65 13.81
CA ILE A 31 1.91 15.72 13.09
C ILE A 31 0.62 16.11 13.79
N LYS A 32 -0.08 15.14 14.39
CA LYS A 32 -1.30 15.40 15.14
C LYS A 32 -1.46 14.45 16.31
N ILE A 33 -1.93 14.99 17.42
CA ILE A 33 -2.21 14.24 18.64
C ILE A 33 -3.64 14.55 19.09
N PHE A 34 -4.44 13.50 19.26
CA PHE A 34 -5.72 13.57 19.93
C PHE A 34 -5.59 12.90 21.29
N LYS A 35 -6.01 13.59 22.35
CA LYS A 35 -5.92 13.07 23.72
C LYS A 35 -7.30 12.86 24.31
N GLY A 36 -7.46 11.76 25.05
CA GLY A 36 -8.66 11.48 25.83
C GLY A 36 -9.95 11.42 24.99
N LEU A 37 -9.87 10.96 23.74
CA LEU A 37 -11.05 10.81 22.90
C LEU A 37 -11.94 9.71 23.47
N GLN A 38 -13.19 10.04 23.70
CA GLN A 38 -14.21 9.06 24.06
C GLN A 38 -15.32 9.12 23.02
N GLY A 39 -15.71 7.96 22.53
CA GLY A 39 -16.73 7.84 21.51
C GLY A 39 -17.81 6.85 21.90
N LEU A 40 -18.85 6.79 21.09
CA LEU A 40 -19.96 5.88 21.32
C LEU A 40 -19.52 4.45 21.00
N SER A 41 -19.96 3.49 21.82
CA SER A 41 -19.84 2.06 21.50
C SER A 41 -18.40 1.59 21.21
N GLY A 42 -17.40 2.15 21.89
CA GLY A 42 -16.00 1.78 21.73
C GLY A 42 -15.36 2.15 20.39
N VAL A 43 -15.95 3.13 19.71
CA VAL A 43 -15.44 3.68 18.46
C VAL A 43 -15.18 5.16 18.61
N VAL A 44 -13.98 5.60 18.26
CA VAL A 44 -13.65 7.02 18.08
C VAL A 44 -13.37 7.31 16.62
N GLU A 45 -13.78 8.49 16.17
CA GLU A 45 -13.57 8.96 14.81
C GLU A 45 -12.67 10.19 14.81
N GLY A 46 -11.91 10.39 13.74
CA GLY A 46 -11.11 11.60 13.59
C GLY A 46 -10.71 11.86 12.15
N SER A 47 -10.19 13.06 11.92
CA SER A 47 -9.67 13.47 10.62
C SER A 47 -8.43 14.36 10.74
N ILE A 48 -7.63 14.28 9.70
CA ILE A 48 -6.52 15.18 9.45
C ILE A 48 -6.58 15.64 7.99
N GLU A 49 -6.39 16.92 7.78
CA GLU A 49 -6.12 17.50 6.46
C GLU A 49 -4.61 17.50 6.26
N LEU A 50 -4.17 16.99 5.12
CA LEU A 50 -2.76 17.06 4.73
C LEU A 50 -2.46 18.49 4.27
N SER A 51 -1.24 18.97 4.52
CA SER A 51 -0.79 20.26 3.99
C SER A 51 -0.75 20.23 2.45
N TYR A 52 -0.71 21.41 1.83
CA TYR A 52 -0.57 21.53 0.37
C TYR A 52 0.73 20.89 -0.16
N GLN A 53 1.80 20.95 0.64
CA GLN A 53 3.06 20.23 0.41
C GLN A 53 3.31 19.30 1.60
N PRO A 54 2.74 18.07 1.59
CA PRO A 54 2.99 17.11 2.64
C PRO A 54 4.34 16.41 2.39
N GLN A 55 4.90 15.82 3.44
CA GLN A 55 5.98 14.87 3.25
C GLN A 55 5.43 13.60 2.60
N PHE A 56 5.97 13.23 1.44
CA PHE A 56 5.62 11.99 0.76
C PHE A 56 6.22 10.76 1.45
N GLY A 57 5.52 9.63 1.36
CA GLY A 57 5.93 8.35 1.92
C GLY A 57 4.87 7.74 2.84
N THR A 58 5.30 6.81 3.69
CA THR A 58 4.41 6.05 4.59
C THR A 58 4.18 6.80 5.89
N TRP A 59 2.94 7.20 6.12
CA TRP A 59 2.45 7.78 7.37
C TRP A 59 1.85 6.68 8.25
N SER A 60 1.71 6.95 9.55
CA SER A 60 1.08 6.03 10.48
C SER A 60 0.13 6.71 11.44
N ILE A 61 -0.93 5.99 11.82
CA ILE A 61 -1.88 6.36 12.87
C ILE A 61 -1.75 5.31 13.97
N SER A 62 -1.32 5.72 15.15
CA SER A 62 -1.24 4.86 16.34
C SER A 62 -2.35 5.24 17.32
N ALA A 63 -3.09 4.24 17.79
CA ALA A 63 -4.13 4.36 18.79
C ALA A 63 -3.69 3.65 20.08
N PHE A 64 -3.86 4.32 21.21
CA PHE A 64 -3.53 3.84 22.55
C PHE A 64 -4.78 3.94 23.41
N LEU A 65 -5.04 2.93 24.23
CA LEU A 65 -6.08 3.01 25.26
C LEU A 65 -5.49 3.75 26.47
N GLU A 66 -6.25 4.64 27.10
CA GLU A 66 -5.74 5.43 28.24
C GLU A 66 -5.56 4.57 29.50
N ASP A 67 -6.45 3.59 29.68
CA ASP A 67 -6.49 2.75 30.88
C ASP A 67 -5.66 1.45 30.75
N PHE A 68 -5.15 1.16 29.54
CA PHE A 68 -4.47 -0.09 29.22
C PHE A 68 -3.15 0.16 28.48
N THR A 69 -2.26 -0.83 28.51
CA THR A 69 -1.01 -0.78 27.74
C THR A 69 -1.19 -1.13 26.26
N ASP A 70 -2.37 -1.61 25.88
CA ASP A 70 -2.70 -2.02 24.53
C ASP A 70 -2.69 -0.85 23.54
N SER A 71 -2.16 -1.12 22.35
CA SER A 71 -2.13 -0.17 21.26
C SER A 71 -2.24 -0.89 19.92
N ALA A 72 -2.71 -0.16 18.91
CA ALA A 72 -2.77 -0.61 17.53
C ALA A 72 -2.25 0.50 16.62
N PHE A 73 -1.71 0.14 15.46
CA PHE A 73 -1.33 1.12 14.45
C PHE A 73 -1.78 0.69 13.06
N GLN A 74 -2.03 1.67 12.20
CA GLN A 74 -2.30 1.47 10.79
C GLN A 74 -1.50 2.48 9.98
N SER A 75 -0.87 2.00 8.90
CA SER A 75 -0.11 2.85 7.99
C SER A 75 -0.90 3.17 6.73
N PHE A 76 -0.61 4.33 6.14
CA PHE A 76 -1.16 4.76 4.85
C PHE A 76 -0.10 5.53 4.06
N GLU A 77 -0.14 5.44 2.75
CA GLU A 77 0.80 6.11 1.86
C GLU A 77 0.27 7.49 1.45
N VAL A 78 1.14 8.49 1.48
CA VAL A 78 0.91 9.80 0.89
C VAL A 78 1.89 9.95 -0.26
N ALA A 79 1.37 9.96 -1.47
CA ALA A 79 2.15 10.13 -2.69
C ALA A 79 1.55 11.26 -3.54
N GLU A 80 2.34 11.75 -4.49
CA GLU A 80 1.85 12.66 -5.51
C GLU A 80 0.76 11.96 -6.34
N CYS A 81 -0.42 12.58 -6.41
CA CYS A 81 -1.55 12.03 -7.14
C CYS A 81 -1.55 12.56 -8.56
N ASP A 82 -0.64 12.03 -9.38
CA ASP A 82 -0.69 12.21 -10.82
C ASP A 82 -1.73 11.25 -11.39
N LEU A 83 -2.86 11.79 -11.85
CA LEU A 83 -3.91 10.98 -12.45
C LEU A 83 -3.40 10.41 -13.79
N PRO A 84 -3.15 9.10 -13.90
CA PRO A 84 -2.66 8.52 -15.15
C PRO A 84 -3.77 8.60 -16.20
N ARG A 85 -3.41 8.97 -17.43
CA ARG A 85 -4.39 9.03 -18.54
C ARG A 85 -4.81 7.63 -19.04
N PHE A 86 -4.13 6.60 -18.58
CA PHE A 86 -4.36 5.21 -18.91
C PHE A 86 -4.00 4.31 -17.72
N GLU A 87 -4.61 3.15 -17.64
CA GLU A 87 -4.28 2.10 -16.66
C GLU A 87 -3.56 0.94 -17.34
N VAL A 88 -2.67 0.27 -16.60
CA VAL A 88 -1.97 -0.94 -17.02
C VAL A 88 -2.26 -2.03 -16.00
N ILE A 89 -2.71 -3.18 -16.49
CA ILE A 89 -3.06 -4.36 -15.69
C ILE A 89 -2.19 -5.51 -16.15
N VAL A 90 -1.49 -6.14 -15.21
CA VAL A 90 -0.74 -7.38 -15.45
C VAL A 90 -1.49 -8.53 -14.81
N GLU A 91 -1.97 -9.45 -15.64
CA GLU A 91 -2.67 -10.66 -15.22
C GLU A 91 -1.70 -11.83 -15.21
N LEU A 92 -1.54 -12.43 -14.02
CA LEU A 92 -0.70 -13.61 -13.78
C LEU A 92 -1.52 -14.71 -13.11
N PRO A 93 -1.13 -15.98 -13.25
CA PRO A 93 -1.61 -17.05 -12.40
C PRO A 93 -1.39 -16.72 -10.90
N PRO A 94 -2.27 -17.18 -10.01
CA PRO A 94 -2.18 -16.86 -8.58
C PRO A 94 -0.93 -17.45 -7.90
N TYR A 95 -0.35 -18.51 -8.47
CA TYR A 95 0.89 -19.14 -8.03
C TYR A 95 1.58 -19.81 -9.22
N GLY A 96 2.89 -20.04 -9.09
CA GLY A 96 3.69 -20.89 -9.97
C GLY A 96 4.36 -22.00 -9.16
N LEU A 97 4.61 -23.13 -9.79
CA LEU A 97 5.32 -24.27 -9.21
C LEU A 97 6.84 -24.10 -9.39
N VAL A 98 7.61 -24.78 -8.55
CA VAL A 98 9.09 -24.74 -8.65
C VAL A 98 9.56 -25.42 -9.93
N GLU A 99 8.81 -26.40 -10.40
CA GLU A 99 9.05 -27.16 -11.62
C GLU A 99 8.59 -26.42 -12.89
N ASP A 100 7.87 -25.29 -12.75
CA ASP A 100 7.45 -24.50 -13.91
C ASP A 100 8.67 -23.88 -14.57
N SER A 101 8.93 -24.30 -15.80
CA SER A 101 10.03 -23.79 -16.64
C SER A 101 9.64 -22.55 -17.42
N VAL A 102 8.40 -22.06 -17.28
CA VAL A 102 7.86 -20.94 -18.05
C VAL A 102 6.81 -20.18 -17.23
N LEU A 103 6.94 -18.87 -17.19
CA LEU A 103 5.93 -17.94 -16.69
C LEU A 103 5.11 -17.37 -17.86
N THR A 104 3.79 -17.52 -17.81
CA THR A 104 2.87 -16.90 -18.78
C THR A 104 1.96 -15.89 -18.11
N GLY A 105 1.58 -14.86 -18.85
CA GLY A 105 0.71 -13.81 -18.35
C GLY A 105 0.16 -12.94 -19.46
N LYS A 106 -0.64 -11.94 -19.08
CA LYS A 106 -1.22 -10.98 -20.00
C LYS A 106 -1.00 -9.57 -19.49
N VAL A 107 -0.63 -8.66 -20.38
CA VAL A 107 -0.62 -7.23 -20.12
C VAL A 107 -1.82 -6.62 -20.84
N LYS A 108 -2.61 -5.83 -20.13
CA LYS A 108 -3.71 -5.03 -20.67
C LYS A 108 -3.44 -3.56 -20.39
N ALA A 109 -3.67 -2.68 -21.35
CA ALA A 109 -3.57 -1.25 -21.18
C ALA A 109 -4.72 -0.55 -21.89
N LYS A 110 -5.43 0.33 -21.18
CA LYS A 110 -6.55 1.08 -21.72
C LYS A 110 -6.56 2.50 -21.16
N TYR A 111 -7.05 3.45 -21.95
CA TYR A 111 -7.29 4.81 -21.48
C TYR A 111 -8.42 4.83 -20.46
N THR A 112 -8.49 5.89 -19.65
CA THR A 112 -9.56 6.07 -18.65
C THR A 112 -10.97 6.09 -19.24
N PHE A 113 -11.11 6.37 -20.54
CA PHE A 113 -12.36 6.31 -21.31
C PHE A 113 -12.58 4.97 -22.05
N GLY A 114 -11.77 3.96 -21.76
CA GLY A 114 -11.98 2.56 -22.19
C GLY A 114 -11.37 2.15 -23.53
N GLN A 115 -10.79 3.06 -24.31
CA GLN A 115 -10.14 2.69 -25.57
C GLN A 115 -8.79 1.98 -25.34
N PRO A 116 -8.38 1.07 -26.24
CA PRO A 116 -7.11 0.36 -26.14
C PRO A 116 -5.93 1.33 -26.24
N VAL A 117 -4.89 1.09 -25.44
CA VAL A 117 -3.61 1.79 -25.60
C VAL A 117 -2.75 1.01 -26.58
N ALA A 118 -2.30 1.69 -27.64
CA ALA A 118 -1.27 1.18 -28.53
C ALA A 118 0.11 1.70 -28.07
N GLY A 119 1.08 0.81 -27.89
CA GLY A 119 2.41 1.21 -27.43
C GLY A 119 3.36 0.05 -27.21
N MET A 120 4.60 0.37 -26.85
CA MET A 120 5.62 -0.60 -26.48
C MET A 120 5.54 -0.89 -24.99
N VAL A 121 5.46 -2.17 -24.62
CA VAL A 121 5.58 -2.65 -23.24
C VAL A 121 7.01 -3.11 -23.02
N GLU A 122 7.61 -2.69 -21.91
CA GLU A 122 8.86 -3.21 -21.40
C GLU A 122 8.58 -3.90 -20.06
N LEU A 123 8.65 -5.23 -20.03
CA LEU A 123 8.32 -6.03 -18.86
C LEU A 123 9.60 -6.50 -18.16
N HIS A 124 9.70 -6.23 -16.86
CA HIS A 124 10.83 -6.62 -16.02
C HIS A 124 10.37 -7.66 -15.01
N VAL A 125 10.99 -8.84 -15.04
CA VAL A 125 10.67 -9.94 -14.11
C VAL A 125 11.89 -10.29 -13.29
N GLY A 126 11.74 -10.23 -11.97
CA GLY A 126 12.81 -10.54 -11.02
C GLY A 126 12.26 -11.27 -9.80
N ARG A 127 13.17 -11.90 -9.05
CA ARG A 127 12.81 -12.48 -7.76
C ARG A 127 12.47 -11.37 -6.77
N ASN A 128 11.35 -11.53 -6.06
CA ASN A 128 11.06 -10.68 -4.91
C ASN A 128 11.99 -11.06 -3.76
N VAL A 129 13.16 -10.42 -3.71
CA VAL A 129 14.13 -10.59 -2.62
C VAL A 129 13.78 -9.57 -1.54
N HIS A 130 13.40 -10.05 -0.35
CA HIS A 130 13.25 -9.17 0.81
C HIS A 130 14.63 -8.69 1.26
N LEU A 131 15.08 -7.55 0.72
CA LEU A 131 16.36 -6.96 1.10
C LEU A 131 16.27 -6.49 2.54
N ARG A 132 17.11 -7.05 3.43
CA ARG A 132 17.28 -6.46 4.76
C ARG A 132 17.93 -5.08 4.61
N PRO A 133 17.52 -4.05 5.37
CA PRO A 133 17.94 -2.66 5.15
C PRO A 133 19.45 -2.38 5.19
N ASN A 134 20.29 -3.32 5.66
CA ASN A 134 21.71 -3.10 5.93
C ASN A 134 22.69 -3.92 5.07
N GLU A 135 22.25 -4.53 3.96
CA GLU A 135 23.17 -5.25 3.06
C GLU A 135 23.53 -4.40 1.83
N CYS A 136 24.44 -3.43 2.00
CA CYS A 136 25.12 -2.79 0.86
C CYS A 136 26.07 -3.78 0.18
N GLY A 137 25.95 -3.93 -1.14
CA GLY A 137 26.91 -4.69 -1.95
C GLY A 137 26.40 -5.97 -2.62
N ARG A 138 25.09 -6.27 -2.58
CA ARG A 138 24.54 -7.29 -3.49
C ARG A 138 24.28 -6.67 -4.87
N ASN A 139 24.87 -7.27 -5.89
CA ASN A 139 24.62 -6.96 -7.30
C ASN A 139 23.11 -6.92 -7.58
N GLN A 140 22.71 -6.00 -8.45
CA GLN A 140 21.34 -5.85 -8.97
C GLN A 140 20.71 -7.23 -9.18
N VAL A 141 19.52 -7.46 -8.61
CA VAL A 141 18.78 -8.71 -8.82
C VAL A 141 18.65 -8.89 -10.33
N GLN A 142 19.13 -10.01 -10.87
CA GLN A 142 19.01 -10.29 -12.30
C GLN A 142 17.53 -10.27 -12.65
N THR A 143 17.17 -9.38 -13.57
CA THR A 143 15.82 -9.29 -14.12
C THR A 143 15.84 -9.79 -15.56
N THR A 144 14.87 -10.61 -15.91
CA THR A 144 14.59 -10.92 -17.31
C THR A 144 13.77 -9.78 -17.88
N GLN A 145 14.22 -9.22 -18.99
CA GLN A 145 13.57 -8.11 -19.68
C GLN A 145 13.05 -8.59 -21.03
N ILE A 146 11.78 -8.32 -21.31
CA ILE A 146 11.19 -8.52 -22.64
C ILE A 146 10.46 -7.26 -23.06
N ALA A 147 10.50 -6.97 -24.36
CA ALA A 147 9.78 -5.84 -24.95
C ALA A 147 8.87 -6.33 -26.07
N PHE A 148 7.64 -5.84 -26.11
CA PHE A 148 6.66 -6.19 -27.14
C PHE A 148 5.62 -5.08 -27.34
N GLU A 149 5.09 -4.97 -28.54
CA GLU A 149 4.00 -4.03 -28.84
C GLU A 149 2.66 -4.57 -28.36
N ILE A 150 1.79 -3.66 -27.91
CA ILE A 150 0.41 -3.94 -27.55
C ILE A 150 -0.54 -3.02 -28.30
N ASN A 151 -1.77 -3.47 -28.50
CA ASN A 151 -2.90 -2.63 -28.86
C ASN A 151 -4.09 -3.03 -27.97
N GLY A 152 -4.12 -2.48 -26.76
CA GLY A 152 -5.09 -2.82 -25.74
C GLY A 152 -4.66 -3.99 -24.85
N GLU A 153 -4.24 -5.11 -25.44
CA GLU A 153 -3.76 -6.26 -24.67
C GLU A 153 -2.77 -7.13 -25.47
N SER A 154 -1.91 -7.85 -24.75
CA SER A 154 -1.02 -8.87 -25.31
C SER A 154 -0.63 -9.90 -24.26
N SER A 155 -0.44 -11.14 -24.69
CA SER A 155 0.06 -12.22 -23.85
C SER A 155 1.58 -12.30 -23.95
N PHE A 156 2.24 -12.66 -22.84
CA PHE A 156 3.68 -12.86 -22.80
C PHE A 156 4.03 -14.22 -22.21
N THR A 157 5.26 -14.64 -22.48
CA THR A 157 5.82 -15.90 -22.04
C THR A 157 7.30 -15.69 -21.76
N ILE A 158 7.73 -16.02 -20.55
CA ILE A 158 9.11 -15.85 -20.08
C ILE A 158 9.61 -17.23 -19.66
N PRO A 159 10.74 -17.70 -20.21
CA PRO A 159 11.40 -18.93 -19.75
C PRO A 159 12.12 -18.75 -18.40
#